data_AF-A0A4Y7LRL1-F1
#
_entry.id   AF-A0A4Y7LRL1-F1
#
_cell.length_a   1.000
_cell.length_b   1.000
_cell.length_c   1.000
_cell.angle_alpha   90.00
_cell.angle_beta   90.00
_cell.angle_gamma   90.00
#
_symmetry.space_group_name_H-M   'P 1'
#
loop_
_entity.id
_entity.type
_entity.pdbx_description
1 polymer ?
#
loop_
_entity_poly.entity_id
_entity_poly.type
_entity_poly.pdbx_seq_one_letter_code
_entity_poly.pdbx_strand_id
1 'polypeptide(L)'
;MAERGAHLSQLLLDSSRPSIFELVAQEGLNQALRGTIKFFFRVCANHYPGVFGTSFRWANEIQLLFDFVLQNYYLKNYSASFAENFYVLERVSKDDCGLDLKGKIKSLLSLTVLPYALTKLDDYYSEAGQSNQRFPAINYSSIRFLYDLIVLVNWMLYTWGKSATHSPILHLLGMKLKHGSGNTSPGISLTKIIELSAFFVQFLEWWFTNQTSQAKSMLSLPIPPPPHSSVQSKHPKTKQGQCPICQQPWKNECVLRVSGYVYCYRCIAQYLKENSHCPVSKLPATSNDLIRIFANTE
;
A
#
# COMPACT_ATOMS: atom_id res chain seq x y z
N MET A 1 -23.45 40.28 18.53
CA MET A 1 -22.82 38.96 18.29
C MET A 1 -23.29 38.27 17.01
N ALA A 2 -24.44 38.63 16.41
CA ALA A 2 -24.94 38.02 15.18
C ALA A 2 -24.24 38.47 13.88
N GLU A 3 -23.66 39.68 13.84
CA GLU A 3 -22.99 40.22 12.64
C GLU A 3 -21.71 39.44 12.25
N ARG A 4 -21.02 38.83 13.23
CA ARG A 4 -19.87 37.95 12.95
C ARG A 4 -20.27 36.59 12.37
N GLY A 5 -21.52 36.16 12.58
CA GLY A 5 -22.07 34.96 11.96
C GLY A 5 -22.35 35.16 10.47
N ALA A 6 -22.84 36.34 10.09
CA ALA A 6 -23.14 36.67 8.68
C ALA A 6 -21.88 36.73 7.79
N HIS A 7 -20.75 37.19 8.34
CA HIS A 7 -19.45 37.14 7.63
C HIS A 7 -18.92 35.70 7.44
N LEU A 8 -19.23 34.79 8.38
CA LEU A 8 -18.90 33.38 8.25
C LEU A 8 -19.76 32.71 7.17
N SER A 9 -21.03 33.10 7.07
CA SER A 9 -21.94 32.70 5.99
C SER A 9 -21.51 33.25 4.62
N GLN A 10 -20.98 34.48 4.55
CA GLN A 10 -20.44 35.05 3.31
C GLN A 10 -19.15 34.36 2.85
N LEU A 11 -18.26 33.96 3.78
CA LEU A 11 -17.10 33.11 3.47
C LEU A 11 -17.49 31.71 2.96
N LEU A 12 -18.65 31.20 3.41
CA LEU A 12 -19.26 29.97 2.88
C LEU A 12 -20.00 30.18 1.55
N LEU A 13 -20.34 31.42 1.17
CA LEU A 13 -20.94 31.77 -0.12
C LEU A 13 -19.88 32.06 -1.20
N ASP A 14 -18.67 32.47 -0.80
CA ASP A 14 -17.46 32.50 -1.65
C ASP A 14 -16.84 31.09 -1.87
N SER A 15 -17.58 30.03 -1.54
CA SER A 15 -17.21 28.59 -1.62
C SER A 15 -17.05 28.05 -3.05
N SER A 16 -16.38 28.82 -3.91
CA SER A 16 -15.86 28.35 -5.19
C SER A 16 -14.74 27.32 -4.99
N ARG A 17 -14.00 27.41 -3.87
CA ARG A 17 -12.84 26.57 -3.56
C ARG A 17 -13.24 25.32 -2.77
N PRO A 18 -12.77 24.11 -3.15
CA PRO A 18 -13.09 22.88 -2.44
C PRO A 18 -12.44 22.80 -1.06
N SER A 19 -13.13 22.16 -0.12
CA SER A 19 -12.60 21.87 1.21
C SER A 19 -11.47 20.84 1.14
N ILE A 20 -10.58 20.84 2.14
CA ILE A 20 -9.51 19.84 2.20
C ILE A 20 -10.07 18.42 2.35
N PHE A 21 -11.18 18.26 3.07
CA PHE A 21 -11.80 16.97 3.28
C PHE A 21 -12.36 16.39 1.98
N GLU A 22 -12.96 17.23 1.13
CA GLU A 22 -13.41 16.80 -0.21
C GLU A 22 -12.23 16.39 -1.09
N LEU A 23 -11.13 17.15 -1.07
CA LEU A 23 -9.93 16.83 -1.85
C LEU A 23 -9.30 15.50 -1.41
N VAL A 24 -9.18 15.28 -0.10
CA VAL A 24 -8.66 14.01 0.45
C VAL A 24 -9.61 12.85 0.12
N ALA A 25 -10.91 13.07 0.23
CA ALA A 25 -11.91 12.04 -0.03
C ALA A 25 -11.92 11.61 -1.51
N GLN A 26 -11.83 12.56 -2.46
CA GLN A 26 -11.74 12.22 -3.88
C GLN A 26 -10.47 11.43 -4.22
N GLU A 27 -9.33 11.81 -3.64
CA GLU A 27 -8.06 11.14 -3.91
C GLU A 27 -8.09 9.71 -3.34
N GLY A 28 -8.66 9.54 -2.14
CA GLY A 28 -8.90 8.23 -1.54
C GLY A 28 -9.80 7.34 -2.40
N LEU A 29 -10.88 7.88 -2.97
CA LEU A 29 -11.77 7.14 -3.87
C LEU A 29 -11.03 6.66 -5.14
N ASN A 30 -10.19 7.51 -5.74
CA ASN A 30 -9.40 7.17 -6.92
C ASN A 30 -8.38 6.05 -6.61
N GLN A 31 -7.71 6.13 -5.46
CA GLN A 31 -6.78 5.09 -5.00
C GLN A 31 -7.50 3.78 -4.68
N ALA A 32 -8.67 3.85 -4.06
CA ALA A 32 -9.50 2.68 -3.75
C ALA A 32 -9.92 1.94 -5.03
N LEU A 33 -10.44 2.67 -6.02
CA LEU A 33 -10.86 2.11 -7.30
C LEU A 33 -9.73 1.32 -7.97
N ARG A 34 -8.52 1.91 -8.02
CA ARG A 34 -7.31 1.28 -8.53
C ARG A 34 -6.95 0.00 -7.76
N GLY A 35 -7.00 0.05 -6.44
CA GLY A 35 -6.77 -1.11 -5.57
C GLY A 35 -7.77 -2.23 -5.80
N THR A 36 -9.07 -1.91 -5.94
CA THR A 36 -10.15 -2.87 -6.16
C THR A 36 -10.01 -3.61 -7.48
N ILE A 37 -9.66 -2.91 -8.57
CA ILE A 37 -9.47 -3.53 -9.88
C ILE A 37 -8.32 -4.54 -9.82
N LYS A 38 -7.19 -4.15 -9.22
CA LYS A 38 -6.04 -5.05 -9.04
C LYS A 38 -6.39 -6.27 -8.19
N PHE A 39 -7.15 -6.07 -7.11
CA PHE A 39 -7.64 -7.15 -6.25
C PHE A 39 -8.57 -8.10 -7.01
N PHE A 40 -9.50 -7.58 -7.81
CA PHE A 40 -10.40 -8.37 -8.63
C PHE A 40 -9.62 -9.29 -9.59
N PHE A 41 -8.61 -8.77 -10.29
CA PHE A 41 -7.75 -9.59 -11.14
C PHE A 41 -6.96 -10.64 -10.37
N ARG A 42 -6.49 -10.31 -9.16
CA ARG A 42 -5.81 -11.28 -8.29
C ARG A 42 -6.74 -12.43 -7.87
N VAL A 43 -7.99 -12.13 -7.51
CA VAL A 43 -8.99 -13.15 -7.15
C VAL A 43 -9.32 -14.04 -8.35
N CYS A 44 -9.52 -13.44 -9.53
CA CYS A 44 -9.76 -14.20 -10.76
C CYS A 44 -8.59 -15.12 -11.12
N ALA A 45 -7.36 -14.64 -10.98
CA ALA A 45 -6.14 -15.43 -11.21
C ALA A 45 -6.01 -16.62 -10.25
N ASN A 46 -6.38 -16.44 -8.98
CA ASN A 46 -6.35 -17.51 -7.99
C ASN A 46 -7.43 -18.56 -8.22
N HIS A 47 -8.62 -18.15 -8.68
CA HIS A 47 -9.74 -19.07 -8.87
C HIS A 47 -9.62 -19.88 -10.18
N TYR A 48 -9.04 -19.28 -11.23
CA TYR A 48 -8.86 -19.90 -12.55
C TYR A 48 -7.43 -19.74 -13.08
N PRO A 49 -6.45 -20.48 -12.53
CA PRO A 49 -5.03 -20.27 -12.84
C PRO A 49 -4.66 -20.53 -14.31
N GLY A 50 -5.36 -21.45 -14.98
CA GLY A 50 -5.07 -21.82 -16.38
C GLY A 50 -5.41 -20.75 -17.41
N VAL A 51 -6.41 -19.90 -17.14
CA VAL A 51 -6.88 -18.87 -18.09
C VAL A 51 -6.36 -17.49 -17.70
N PHE A 52 -6.33 -17.17 -16.40
CA PHE A 52 -6.04 -15.82 -15.91
C PHE A 52 -4.60 -15.60 -15.45
N GLY A 53 -3.73 -16.63 -15.51
CA GLY A 53 -2.30 -16.49 -15.19
C GLY A 53 -1.59 -15.44 -16.05
N THR A 54 -1.93 -15.37 -17.34
CA THR A 54 -1.38 -14.33 -18.24
C THR A 54 -2.03 -12.96 -17.99
N SER A 55 -3.33 -12.90 -17.69
CA SER A 55 -4.00 -11.64 -17.32
C SER A 55 -3.41 -11.01 -16.07
N PHE A 56 -2.96 -11.79 -15.10
CA PHE A 56 -2.32 -11.25 -13.89
C PHE A 56 -1.01 -10.51 -14.21
N ARG A 57 -0.21 -10.98 -15.18
CA ARG A 57 1.01 -10.28 -15.63
C ARG A 57 0.71 -8.92 -16.26
N TRP A 58 -0.42 -8.80 -16.94
CA TRP A 58 -0.88 -7.57 -17.59
C TRP A 58 -1.85 -6.75 -16.72
N ALA A 59 -2.06 -7.12 -15.46
CA ALA A 59 -3.07 -6.49 -14.61
C ALA A 59 -2.86 -4.97 -14.46
N ASN A 60 -1.61 -4.52 -14.33
CA ASN A 60 -1.28 -3.09 -14.27
C ASN A 60 -1.63 -2.36 -15.58
N GLU A 61 -1.45 -3.02 -16.74
CA GLU A 61 -1.72 -2.43 -18.06
C GLU A 61 -3.21 -2.39 -18.36
N ILE A 62 -3.94 -3.44 -17.95
CA ILE A 62 -5.40 -3.48 -18.03
C ILE A 62 -6.01 -2.41 -17.12
N GLN A 63 -5.46 -2.23 -15.91
CA GLN A 63 -5.88 -1.17 -15.00
C GLN A 63 -5.60 0.22 -15.58
N LEU A 64 -4.43 0.45 -16.17
CA LEU A 64 -4.11 1.71 -16.85
C LEU A 64 -5.10 2.01 -17.98
N LEU A 65 -5.42 1.00 -18.80
CA LEU A 65 -6.38 1.14 -19.90
C LEU A 65 -7.78 1.48 -19.38
N PHE A 66 -8.23 0.81 -18.31
CA PHE A 66 -9.50 1.09 -17.67
C PHE A 66 -9.54 2.53 -17.13
N ASP A 67 -8.51 2.94 -16.38
CA ASP A 67 -8.40 4.30 -15.86
C ASP A 67 -8.39 5.33 -17.00
N PHE A 68 -7.70 5.05 -18.10
CA PHE A 68 -7.69 5.93 -19.27
C PHE A 68 -9.08 6.10 -19.89
N VAL A 69 -9.80 5.01 -20.13
CA VAL A 69 -11.16 5.04 -20.70
C VAL A 69 -12.11 5.79 -19.77
N LEU A 70 -12.08 5.46 -18.48
CA LEU A 70 -12.93 6.07 -17.46
C LEU A 70 -12.68 7.58 -17.36
N GLN A 71 -11.42 7.98 -17.17
CA GLN A 71 -11.06 9.39 -17.01
C GLN A 71 -11.32 10.20 -18.30
N ASN A 72 -11.10 9.61 -19.48
CA ASN A 72 -11.40 10.26 -20.75
C ASN A 72 -12.91 10.52 -20.92
N TYR A 73 -13.76 9.56 -20.56
CA TYR A 73 -15.21 9.74 -20.59
C TYR A 73 -15.65 10.90 -19.67
N TYR A 74 -15.18 10.91 -18.43
CA TYR A 74 -15.55 11.94 -17.45
C TYR A 74 -14.99 13.33 -17.80
N LEU A 75 -13.74 13.44 -18.26
CA LEU A 75 -13.16 14.72 -18.67
C LEU A 75 -13.83 15.30 -19.92
N LYS A 76 -14.29 14.44 -20.84
CA LYS A 76 -15.00 14.89 -22.04
C LYS A 76 -16.37 15.45 -21.71
N ASN A 77 -17.14 14.77 -20.86
CA ASN A 77 -18.54 15.08 -20.58
C ASN A 77 -18.74 16.08 -19.43
N TYR A 78 -17.92 15.99 -18.38
CA TYR A 78 -18.10 16.76 -17.13
C TYR A 78 -16.93 17.70 -16.80
N SER A 79 -15.87 17.73 -17.64
CA SER A 79 -14.65 18.51 -17.37
C SER A 79 -14.04 18.23 -15.98
N ALA A 80 -14.23 17.00 -15.49
CA ALA A 80 -13.83 16.52 -14.19
C ALA A 80 -13.30 15.08 -14.32
N SER A 81 -12.44 14.66 -13.41
CA SER A 81 -12.12 13.24 -13.22
C SER A 81 -13.32 12.48 -12.65
N PHE A 82 -13.29 11.13 -12.70
CA PHE A 82 -14.34 10.31 -12.08
C PHE A 82 -14.59 10.68 -10.61
N ALA A 83 -13.52 10.78 -9.82
CA ALA A 83 -13.61 11.13 -8.40
C ALA A 83 -14.03 12.59 -8.21
N GLU A 84 -13.52 13.51 -9.03
CA GLU A 84 -13.93 14.93 -8.99
C GLU A 84 -15.42 15.07 -9.24
N ASN A 85 -15.96 14.41 -10.26
CA ASN A 85 -17.39 14.43 -10.54
C ASN A 85 -18.22 13.80 -9.42
N PHE A 86 -17.72 12.75 -8.76
CA PHE A 86 -18.40 12.14 -7.61
C PHE A 86 -18.52 13.11 -6.42
N TYR A 87 -17.51 13.97 -6.22
CA TYR A 87 -17.51 15.03 -5.20
C TYR A 87 -17.98 16.40 -5.73
N VAL A 88 -18.62 16.46 -6.91
CA VAL A 88 -19.17 17.69 -7.52
C VAL A 88 -18.12 18.78 -7.76
N LEU A 89 -16.91 18.35 -8.11
CA LEU A 89 -15.79 19.21 -8.46
C LEU A 89 -15.57 19.21 -9.98
N GLU A 90 -15.19 20.36 -10.51
CA GLU A 90 -14.81 20.56 -11.90
C GLU A 90 -13.41 21.17 -12.01
N ARG A 91 -12.68 20.83 -13.07
CA ARG A 91 -11.40 21.44 -13.40
C ARG A 91 -11.63 22.66 -14.26
N VAL A 92 -11.03 23.76 -13.85
CA VAL A 92 -11.15 25.06 -14.52
C VAL A 92 -9.75 25.64 -14.74
N SER A 93 -9.58 26.42 -15.81
CA SER A 93 -8.37 27.21 -15.97
C SER A 93 -8.23 28.23 -14.83
N LYS A 94 -7.01 28.75 -14.62
CA LYS A 94 -6.76 29.81 -13.63
C LYS A 94 -7.69 31.02 -13.82
N ASP A 95 -8.03 31.31 -15.09
CA ASP A 95 -8.90 32.41 -15.54
C ASP A 95 -10.41 32.10 -15.43
N ASP A 96 -10.79 31.07 -14.66
CA ASP A 96 -12.19 30.62 -14.48
C ASP A 96 -12.90 30.20 -15.78
N CYS A 97 -12.14 29.98 -16.85
CA CYS A 97 -12.63 29.49 -18.13
C CYS A 97 -12.64 27.96 -18.19
N GLY A 98 -13.61 27.41 -18.92
CA GLY A 98 -13.70 25.98 -19.19
C GLY A 98 -12.43 25.43 -19.84
N LEU A 99 -12.16 24.14 -19.60
CA LEU A 99 -10.95 23.49 -20.11
C LEU A 99 -10.93 23.36 -21.64
N ASP A 100 -9.90 23.93 -22.25
CA ASP A 100 -9.55 23.67 -23.65
C ASP A 100 -9.20 22.18 -23.89
N LEU A 101 -9.30 21.71 -25.13
CA LEU A 101 -8.96 20.34 -25.54
C LEU A 101 -7.52 19.98 -25.11
N LYS A 102 -6.58 20.92 -25.24
CA LYS A 102 -5.19 20.71 -24.78
C LYS A 102 -5.11 20.58 -23.26
N GLY A 103 -5.92 21.35 -22.53
CA GLY A 103 -6.05 21.25 -21.07
C GLY A 103 -6.61 19.90 -20.64
N LYS A 104 -7.66 19.41 -21.34
CA LYS A 104 -8.25 18.09 -21.11
C LYS A 104 -7.25 16.96 -21.35
N ILE A 105 -6.46 17.02 -22.43
CA ILE A 105 -5.41 16.02 -22.71
C ILE A 105 -4.30 16.06 -21.64
N LYS A 106 -3.82 17.25 -21.26
CA LYS A 106 -2.81 17.38 -20.20
C LYS A 106 -3.31 16.85 -18.86
N SER A 107 -4.57 17.15 -18.52
CA SER A 107 -5.27 16.65 -17.35
C SER A 107 -5.38 15.12 -17.36
N LEU A 108 -5.76 14.54 -18.50
CA LEU A 108 -5.87 13.10 -18.70
C LEU A 108 -4.51 12.40 -18.51
N LEU A 109 -3.46 12.92 -19.14
CA LEU A 109 -2.09 12.40 -19.01
C LEU A 109 -1.60 12.48 -17.56
N SER A 110 -1.87 13.59 -16.88
CA SER A 110 -1.55 13.77 -15.46
C SER A 110 -2.26 12.76 -14.56
N LEU A 111 -3.52 12.43 -14.84
CA LEU A 111 -4.32 11.54 -14.00
C LEU A 111 -4.00 10.05 -14.24
N THR A 112 -3.47 9.71 -15.40
CA THR A 112 -3.33 8.31 -15.84
C THR A 112 -1.87 7.91 -15.99
N VAL A 113 -1.13 8.61 -16.85
CA VAL A 113 0.26 8.28 -17.20
C VAL A 113 1.22 8.60 -16.07
N LEU A 114 1.07 9.75 -15.40
CA LEU A 114 1.97 10.13 -14.31
C LEU A 114 1.97 9.14 -13.15
N PRO A 115 0.83 8.78 -12.51
CA PRO A 115 0.84 7.84 -11.39
C PRO A 115 1.36 6.46 -11.83
N TYR A 116 1.01 6.02 -13.04
CA TYR A 116 1.52 4.76 -13.59
C TYR A 116 3.04 4.79 -13.79
N ALA A 117 3.59 5.86 -14.38
CA ALA A 117 5.02 6.02 -14.59
C ALA A 117 5.78 6.07 -13.26
N LEU A 118 5.27 6.80 -12.27
CA LEU A 118 5.85 6.82 -10.92
C LEU A 118 5.87 5.42 -10.31
N THR A 119 4.78 4.64 -10.42
CA THR A 119 4.76 3.25 -9.90
C THR A 119 5.74 2.34 -10.63
N LYS A 120 5.87 2.44 -11.96
CA LYS A 120 6.83 1.64 -12.72
C LYS A 120 8.28 2.00 -12.41
N LEU A 121 8.57 3.28 -12.17
CA LEU A 121 9.89 3.73 -11.74
C LEU A 121 10.20 3.20 -10.34
N ASP A 122 9.24 3.25 -9.41
CA ASP A 122 9.38 2.68 -8.07
C ASP A 122 9.71 1.18 -8.14
N ASP A 123 8.97 0.42 -8.95
CA ASP A 123 9.22 -1.02 -9.17
C ASP A 123 10.63 -1.25 -9.74
N TYR A 124 11.01 -0.54 -10.81
CA TYR A 124 12.31 -0.69 -11.48
C TYR A 124 13.50 -0.40 -10.56
N TYR A 125 13.46 0.70 -9.81
CA TYR A 125 14.54 1.06 -8.89
C TYR A 125 14.60 0.16 -7.66
N SER A 126 13.46 -0.40 -7.22
CA SER A 126 13.43 -1.36 -6.11
C SER A 126 14.12 -2.68 -6.46
N GLU A 127 13.92 -3.18 -7.68
CA GLU A 127 14.57 -4.39 -8.20
C GLU A 127 16.07 -4.17 -8.49
N ALA A 128 16.42 -2.99 -9.02
CA ALA A 128 17.81 -2.61 -9.26
C ALA A 128 18.64 -2.50 -7.96
N GLY A 129 18.03 -2.04 -6.86
CA GLY A 129 18.68 -1.89 -5.55
C GLY A 129 19.06 -3.22 -4.88
N GLN A 130 18.38 -4.33 -5.19
CA GLN A 130 18.72 -5.64 -4.61
C GLN A 130 19.86 -6.37 -5.34
N SER A 131 20.09 -6.09 -6.64
CA SER A 131 20.96 -6.91 -7.48
C SER A 131 22.37 -6.35 -7.72
N ASN A 132 22.64 -5.07 -7.47
CA ASN A 132 23.92 -4.47 -7.88
C ASN A 132 24.43 -3.36 -6.94
N GLN A 133 25.54 -3.63 -6.23
CA GLN A 133 26.32 -2.63 -5.47
C GLN A 133 27.18 -1.70 -6.37
N ARG A 134 27.04 -1.74 -7.70
CA ARG A 134 28.03 -1.16 -8.63
C ARG A 134 27.56 -0.05 -9.56
N PHE A 135 26.26 0.23 -9.65
CA PHE A 135 25.81 1.43 -10.36
C PHE A 135 25.65 2.56 -9.35
N PRO A 136 26.10 3.79 -9.65
CA PRO A 136 25.72 4.93 -8.83
C PRO A 136 24.20 4.99 -8.97
N ALA A 137 23.49 4.55 -7.94
CA ALA A 137 22.08 4.82 -7.84
C ALA A 137 21.98 6.34 -7.92
N ILE A 138 21.65 6.87 -9.10
CA ILE A 138 21.06 8.21 -9.23
C ILE A 138 20.04 8.22 -8.11
N ASN A 139 20.11 9.25 -7.28
CA ASN A 139 19.50 9.29 -5.96
C ASN A 139 17.97 9.35 -6.07
N TYR A 140 17.35 8.35 -6.69
CA TYR A 140 15.94 8.21 -7.01
C TYR A 140 15.15 8.24 -5.72
N SER A 141 15.67 7.60 -4.67
CA SER A 141 15.15 7.71 -3.32
C SER A 141 15.08 9.17 -2.84
N SER A 142 16.13 9.98 -3.05
CA SER A 142 16.08 11.42 -2.71
C SER A 142 15.25 12.25 -3.68
N ILE A 143 15.19 11.91 -4.97
CA ILE A 143 14.32 12.58 -5.95
C ILE A 143 12.85 12.32 -5.58
N ARG A 144 12.53 11.08 -5.19
CA ARG A 144 11.20 10.69 -4.74
C ARG A 144 10.83 11.39 -3.43
N PHE A 145 11.75 11.39 -2.46
CA PHE A 145 11.58 12.14 -1.21
C PHE A 145 11.35 13.64 -1.46
N LEU A 146 12.12 14.25 -2.39
CA LEU A 146 11.96 15.64 -2.75
C LEU A 146 10.60 15.91 -3.41
N TYR A 147 10.15 15.02 -4.31
CA TYR A 147 8.82 15.11 -4.90
C TYR A 147 7.72 15.03 -3.83
N ASP A 148 7.80 14.07 -2.90
CA ASP A 148 6.83 13.90 -1.82
C ASP A 148 6.85 15.12 -0.86
N LEU A 149 8.03 15.69 -0.59
CA LEU A 149 8.18 16.94 0.16
C LEU A 149 7.51 18.12 -0.55
N ILE A 150 7.69 18.25 -1.88
CA ILE A 150 7.04 19.29 -2.68
C ILE A 150 5.52 19.13 -2.64
N VAL A 151 5.02 17.90 -2.75
CA VAL A 151 3.58 17.61 -2.61
C VAL A 151 3.10 18.06 -1.23
N LEU A 152 3.77 17.66 -0.15
CA LEU A 152 3.41 18.04 1.22
C LEU A 152 3.40 19.56 1.42
N VAL A 153 4.41 20.26 0.92
CA VAL A 153 4.47 21.74 0.99
C VAL A 153 3.30 22.38 0.24
N ASN A 154 2.91 21.85 -0.92
CA ASN A 154 1.73 22.35 -1.64
C ASN A 154 0.43 22.13 -0.86
N TRP A 155 0.25 20.97 -0.24
CA TRP A 155 -0.89 20.72 0.64
C TRP A 155 -0.92 21.69 1.83
N MET A 156 0.23 21.97 2.45
CA MET A 156 0.34 22.95 3.54
C MET A 156 0.06 24.38 3.07
N LEU A 157 0.53 24.78 1.88
CA LEU A 157 0.21 26.09 1.31
C LEU A 157 -1.27 26.21 0.94
N TYR A 158 -1.90 25.10 0.54
CA TYR A 158 -3.32 25.04 0.30
C TYR A 158 -4.11 25.20 1.61
N THR A 159 -3.75 24.49 2.68
CA THR A 159 -4.43 24.61 3.98
C THR A 159 -4.32 26.01 4.58
N TRP A 160 -3.16 26.67 4.37
CA TRP A 160 -2.91 28.04 4.82
C TRP A 160 -3.62 29.10 3.96
N GLY A 161 -4.31 28.71 2.89
CA GLY A 161 -5.00 29.62 1.98
C GLY A 161 -4.10 30.39 1.01
N LYS A 162 -2.78 30.15 1.00
CA LYS A 162 -1.82 30.85 0.14
C LYS A 162 -1.77 30.33 -1.30
N SER A 163 -2.04 29.04 -1.50
CA SER A 163 -2.12 28.42 -2.83
C SER A 163 -3.57 28.15 -3.20
N ALA A 164 -3.93 28.28 -4.49
CA ALA A 164 -5.23 27.88 -5.03
C ALA A 164 -5.30 26.38 -5.39
N THR A 165 -4.16 25.69 -5.43
CA THR A 165 -4.03 24.30 -5.89
C THR A 165 -3.33 23.42 -4.86
N HIS A 166 -3.83 22.21 -4.62
CA HIS A 166 -3.25 21.27 -3.65
C HIS A 166 -2.16 20.38 -4.26
N SER A 167 -2.19 20.13 -5.57
CA SER A 167 -1.19 19.28 -6.24
C SER A 167 -0.21 20.09 -7.09
N PRO A 168 1.10 19.77 -7.05
CA PRO A 168 2.12 20.49 -7.81
C PRO A 168 1.92 20.37 -9.32
N ILE A 169 1.33 19.27 -9.78
CA ILE A 169 0.99 19.08 -11.19
C ILE A 169 -0.14 20.00 -11.63
N LEU A 170 -1.20 20.18 -10.85
CA LEU A 170 -2.26 21.12 -11.20
C LEU A 170 -1.73 22.56 -11.23
N HIS A 171 -0.86 22.90 -10.27
CA HIS A 171 -0.18 24.19 -10.24
C HIS A 171 0.66 24.40 -11.52
N LEU A 172 1.44 23.40 -11.94
CA LEU A 172 2.27 23.47 -13.15
C LEU A 172 1.44 23.51 -14.44
N LEU A 173 0.27 22.87 -14.44
CA LEU A 173 -0.66 22.89 -15.56
C LEU A 173 -1.54 24.15 -15.60
N GLY A 174 -1.46 25.02 -14.59
CA GLY A 174 -2.27 26.25 -14.51
C GLY A 174 -3.77 25.99 -14.32
N MET A 175 -4.13 24.84 -13.75
CA MET A 175 -5.51 24.42 -13.54
C MET A 175 -5.87 24.46 -12.05
N LYS A 176 -7.10 24.86 -11.73
CA LYS A 176 -7.66 24.83 -10.38
C LYS A 176 -8.94 24.00 -10.34
N LEU A 177 -9.30 23.56 -9.14
CA LEU A 177 -10.57 22.87 -8.90
C LEU A 177 -11.59 23.87 -8.35
N LYS A 178 -12.81 23.78 -8.87
CA LYS A 178 -13.96 24.58 -8.43
C LYS A 178 -15.16 23.66 -8.23
N HIS A 179 -16.14 24.06 -7.42
CA HIS A 179 -17.44 23.39 -7.42
C HIS A 179 -18.17 23.61 -8.76
N GLY A 180 -18.78 22.56 -9.29
CA GLY A 180 -19.53 22.60 -10.55
C GLY A 180 -20.71 23.57 -10.49
N SER A 181 -20.78 24.54 -11.41
CA SER A 181 -21.82 25.59 -11.44
C SER A 181 -23.21 25.11 -11.93
N GLY A 182 -23.46 23.80 -12.00
CA GLY A 182 -24.70 23.22 -12.51
C GLY A 182 -25.80 23.18 -11.45
N ASN A 183 -26.98 23.69 -11.81
CA ASN A 183 -28.24 23.75 -11.04
C ASN A 183 -28.75 22.37 -10.56
N THR A 184 -28.00 21.71 -9.71
CA THR A 184 -28.40 20.49 -9.00
C THR A 184 -28.44 20.87 -7.54
N SER A 185 -29.63 20.83 -6.96
CA SER A 185 -29.88 21.05 -5.53
C SER A 185 -28.74 20.48 -4.66
N PRO A 186 -28.26 21.20 -3.63
CA PRO A 186 -27.30 20.70 -2.67
C PRO A 186 -28.03 19.70 -1.75
N GLY A 187 -28.23 18.51 -2.28
CA GLY A 187 -28.83 17.39 -1.58
C GLY A 187 -27.97 16.19 -1.89
N ILE A 188 -26.79 16.12 -1.27
CA ILE A 188 -26.17 14.83 -1.06
C ILE A 188 -27.21 14.07 -0.23
N SER A 189 -28.02 13.22 -0.86
CA SER A 189 -29.05 12.46 -0.16
C SER A 189 -28.39 11.79 1.04
N LEU A 190 -28.97 11.88 2.23
CA LEU A 190 -28.41 11.27 3.45
C LEU A 190 -28.04 9.79 3.25
N THR A 191 -28.78 9.10 2.39
CA THR A 191 -28.48 7.74 1.92
C THR A 191 -27.14 7.63 1.19
N LYS A 192 -26.78 8.59 0.34
CA LYS A 192 -25.47 8.67 -0.31
C LYS A 192 -24.34 8.99 0.67
N ILE A 193 -24.60 9.80 1.71
CA ILE A 193 -23.62 10.05 2.78
C ILE A 193 -23.36 8.78 3.59
N ILE A 194 -24.41 8.00 3.87
CA ILE A 194 -24.31 6.75 4.63
C ILE A 194 -23.66 5.64 3.78
N GLU A 195 -24.01 5.54 2.50
CA GLU A 195 -23.33 4.65 1.56
C GLU A 195 -21.84 5.02 1.41
N LEU A 196 -21.53 6.32 1.34
CA LEU A 196 -20.18 6.84 1.25
C LEU A 196 -19.38 6.61 2.54
N SER A 197 -20.00 6.78 3.71
CA SER A 197 -19.34 6.55 5.00
C SER A 197 -19.08 5.08 5.24
N ALA A 198 -20.00 4.19 4.85
CA ALA A 198 -19.80 2.74 4.92
C ALA A 198 -18.66 2.29 4.00
N PHE A 199 -18.59 2.81 2.76
CA PHE A 199 -17.48 2.57 1.86
C PHE A 199 -16.15 3.14 2.41
N PHE A 200 -16.20 4.34 3.00
CA PHE A 200 -15.02 5.00 3.55
C PHE A 200 -14.46 4.28 4.79
N VAL A 201 -15.31 3.71 5.64
CA VAL A 201 -14.88 2.89 6.78
C VAL A 201 -14.25 1.59 6.31
N GLN A 202 -14.84 0.90 5.31
CA GLN A 202 -14.22 -0.29 4.70
C GLN A 202 -12.90 0.04 4.00
N PHE A 203 -12.81 1.22 3.37
CA PHE A 203 -11.57 1.74 2.81
C PHE A 203 -10.51 1.99 3.89
N LEU A 204 -10.86 2.62 5.00
CA LEU A 204 -9.95 2.83 6.13
C LEU A 204 -9.48 1.50 6.73
N GLU A 205 -10.38 0.53 6.87
CA GLU A 205 -10.04 -0.80 7.39
C GLU A 205 -9.03 -1.51 6.47
N TRP A 206 -9.24 -1.46 5.15
CA TRP A 206 -8.27 -1.94 4.18
C TRP A 206 -6.95 -1.16 4.24
N TRP A 207 -7.00 0.17 4.30
CA TRP A 207 -5.84 1.06 4.34
C TRP A 207 -4.98 0.81 5.58
N PHE A 208 -5.59 0.70 6.76
CA PHE A 208 -4.92 0.38 8.02
C PHE A 208 -4.43 -1.07 8.07
N THR A 209 -5.12 -2.02 7.45
CA THR A 209 -4.64 -3.41 7.32
C THR A 209 -3.41 -3.50 6.41
N ASN A 210 -3.37 -2.69 5.34
CA ASN A 210 -2.23 -2.62 4.42
C ASN A 210 -1.03 -1.89 5.06
N GLN A 211 -1.27 -0.79 5.81
CA GLN A 211 -0.22 -0.12 6.59
C GLN A 211 0.31 -0.99 7.74
N THR A 212 -0.53 -1.75 8.44
CA THR A 212 -0.07 -2.69 9.48
C THR A 212 0.87 -3.75 8.89
N SER A 213 0.63 -4.16 7.64
CA SER A 213 1.48 -5.10 6.91
C SER A 213 2.81 -4.47 6.47
N GLN A 214 2.81 -3.20 6.05
CA GLN A 214 4.05 -2.47 5.72
C GLN A 214 4.84 -1.99 6.96
N ALA A 215 4.19 -1.59 8.04
CA ALA A 215 4.83 -1.24 9.31
C ALA A 215 5.50 -2.46 9.96
N LYS A 216 4.90 -3.65 9.82
CA LYS A 216 5.56 -4.93 10.12
C LYS A 216 6.80 -5.17 9.25
N SER A 217 6.87 -4.62 8.03
CA SER A 217 8.05 -4.74 7.15
C SER A 217 9.17 -3.73 7.48
N MET A 218 8.82 -2.53 7.96
CA MET A 218 9.82 -1.52 8.36
C MET A 218 10.46 -1.82 9.73
N LEU A 219 9.74 -2.53 10.60
CA LEU A 219 10.25 -3.06 11.87
C LEU A 219 10.73 -4.52 11.77
N SER A 220 10.48 -5.20 10.64
CA SER A 220 11.03 -6.54 10.46
C SER A 220 12.52 -6.45 10.20
N LEU A 221 13.28 -7.24 10.95
CA LEU A 221 14.67 -7.51 10.66
C LEU A 221 14.81 -7.93 9.19
N PRO A 222 15.90 -7.52 8.51
CA PRO A 222 16.18 -8.00 7.16
C PRO A 222 16.12 -9.53 7.15
N ILE A 223 15.39 -10.08 6.19
CA ILE A 223 15.27 -11.53 6.03
C ILE A 223 16.70 -12.06 5.91
N PRO A 224 17.17 -12.93 6.82
CA PRO A 224 18.53 -13.42 6.76
C PRO A 224 18.72 -14.13 5.42
N PRO A 225 19.89 -13.99 4.77
CA PRO A 225 20.16 -14.70 3.54
C PRO A 225 19.88 -16.19 3.75
N PRO A 226 19.28 -16.89 2.76
CA PRO A 226 19.04 -18.31 2.85
C PRO A 226 20.31 -18.99 3.35
N PRO A 227 20.24 -19.85 4.38
CA PRO A 227 21.44 -20.46 4.93
C PRO A 227 22.19 -21.17 3.81
N HIS A 228 23.33 -20.60 3.40
CA HIS A 228 24.20 -21.22 2.42
C HIS A 228 24.55 -22.60 2.96
N SER A 229 24.29 -23.64 2.16
CA SER A 229 24.44 -25.06 2.54
C SER A 229 25.85 -25.41 3.06
N SER A 230 26.82 -24.52 2.87
CA SER A 230 28.20 -24.62 3.34
C SER A 230 28.38 -24.48 4.87
N VAL A 231 27.40 -23.94 5.62
CA VAL A 231 27.51 -23.81 7.09
C VAL A 231 27.14 -25.11 7.83
N GLN A 232 26.56 -26.10 7.14
CA GLN A 232 26.15 -27.37 7.75
C GLN A 232 27.32 -28.32 8.13
N SER A 233 28.58 -27.96 7.85
CA SER A 233 29.74 -28.86 8.05
C SER A 233 30.43 -28.77 9.41
N LYS A 234 30.06 -27.84 10.30
CA LYS A 234 30.74 -27.68 11.60
C LYS A 234 30.12 -28.43 12.78
N HIS A 235 28.95 -29.04 12.61
CA HIS A 235 28.30 -29.80 13.68
C HIS A 235 28.40 -31.31 13.44
N PRO A 236 28.63 -32.11 14.50
CA PRO A 236 28.73 -33.55 14.38
C PRO A 236 27.43 -34.11 13.81
N LYS A 237 27.52 -34.80 12.67
CA LYS A 237 26.38 -35.51 12.07
C LYS A 237 25.86 -36.54 13.07
N THR A 238 24.77 -36.22 13.76
CA THR A 238 24.07 -37.18 14.62
C THR A 238 23.45 -38.27 13.75
N LYS A 239 23.51 -39.52 14.22
CA LYS A 239 22.88 -40.66 13.51
C LYS A 239 21.38 -40.38 13.36
N GLN A 240 20.86 -40.56 12.15
CA GLN A 240 19.45 -40.37 11.85
C GLN A 240 18.60 -41.35 12.68
N GLY A 241 17.51 -40.88 13.28
CA GLY A 241 16.56 -41.72 14.04
C GLY A 241 16.89 -41.96 15.51
N GLN A 242 17.92 -41.33 16.09
CA GLN A 242 18.31 -41.53 17.49
C GLN A 242 18.40 -40.21 18.26
N CYS A 243 18.04 -40.24 19.54
CA CYS A 243 18.16 -39.08 20.42
C CYS A 243 19.64 -38.80 20.78
N PRO A 244 20.14 -37.56 20.60
CA PRO A 244 21.54 -37.24 20.97
C PRO A 244 21.85 -37.32 22.47
N ILE A 245 20.83 -37.34 23.35
CA ILE A 245 21.00 -37.40 24.80
C ILE A 245 21.04 -38.85 25.29
N CYS A 246 20.02 -39.65 24.98
CA CYS A 246 19.91 -41.03 25.45
C CYS A 246 20.40 -42.09 24.46
N GLN A 247 20.72 -41.70 23.21
CA GLN A 247 21.17 -42.59 22.13
C GLN A 247 20.20 -43.73 21.77
N GLN A 248 18.96 -43.65 22.23
CA GLN A 248 17.87 -44.57 21.92
C GLN A 248 17.02 -44.03 20.75
N PRO A 249 16.21 -44.88 20.08
CA PRO A 249 15.18 -44.39 19.16
C PRO A 249 14.27 -43.38 19.86
N TRP A 250 13.82 -42.37 19.12
CA TRP A 250 13.02 -41.29 19.69
C TRP A 250 11.72 -41.82 20.31
N LYS A 251 11.42 -41.35 21.51
CA LYS A 251 10.14 -41.57 22.20
C LYS A 251 9.55 -40.21 22.53
N ASN A 252 8.33 -39.95 22.07
CA ASN A 252 7.69 -38.63 22.11
C ASN A 252 8.62 -37.56 21.53
N GLU A 253 8.77 -37.59 20.21
CA GLU A 253 9.65 -36.73 19.44
C GLU A 253 9.39 -35.25 19.73
N CYS A 254 10.47 -34.51 19.96
CA CYS A 254 10.43 -33.07 20.21
C CYS A 254 11.58 -32.40 19.48
N VAL A 255 11.27 -31.37 18.71
CA VAL A 255 12.27 -30.52 18.07
C VAL A 255 12.53 -29.29 18.93
N LEU A 256 13.81 -28.93 19.05
CA LEU A 256 14.22 -27.68 19.67
C LEU A 256 14.31 -26.58 18.61
N ARG A 257 13.40 -25.60 18.65
CA ARG A 257 13.22 -24.57 17.62
C ARG A 257 14.51 -23.81 17.28
N VAL A 258 15.35 -23.53 18.28
CA VAL A 258 16.59 -22.75 18.13
C VAL A 258 17.65 -23.48 17.31
N SER A 259 17.68 -24.81 17.37
CA SER A 259 18.78 -25.60 16.80
C SER A 259 18.36 -26.61 15.73
N GLY A 260 17.06 -26.92 15.63
CA GLY A 260 16.52 -27.89 14.68
C GLY A 260 16.80 -29.36 14.99
N TYR A 261 17.45 -29.69 16.11
CA TYR A 261 17.68 -31.08 16.53
C TYR A 261 16.44 -31.71 17.18
N VAL A 262 16.24 -33.00 16.93
CA VAL A 262 15.16 -33.81 17.49
C VAL A 262 15.66 -34.64 18.68
N TYR A 263 14.91 -34.59 19.78
CA TYR A 263 15.16 -35.29 21.03
C TYR A 263 13.90 -36.01 21.52
N CYS A 264 14.05 -36.89 22.51
CA CYS A 264 12.91 -37.37 23.29
C CYS A 264 12.44 -36.26 24.24
N TYR A 265 11.14 -36.02 24.35
CA TYR A 265 10.56 -34.98 25.21
C TYR A 265 11.12 -34.99 26.64
N ARG A 266 11.17 -36.18 27.27
CA ARG A 266 11.63 -36.33 28.66
C ARG A 266 13.11 -35.96 28.80
N CYS A 267 13.95 -36.33 27.83
CA CYS A 267 15.38 -36.07 27.87
C CYS A 267 15.69 -34.57 27.74
N ILE A 268 15.12 -33.91 26.74
CA ILE A 268 15.41 -32.49 26.49
C ILE A 268 14.74 -31.57 27.50
N ALA A 269 13.52 -31.90 27.98
CA ALA A 269 12.83 -31.09 28.98
C ALA A 269 13.55 -31.09 30.33
N GLN A 270 14.20 -32.19 30.71
CA GLN A 270 15.02 -32.24 31.92
C GLN A 270 16.33 -31.47 31.72
N TYR A 271 17.01 -31.69 30.59
CA TYR A 271 18.27 -31.02 30.28
C TYR A 271 18.14 -29.49 30.24
N LEU A 272 17.08 -28.96 29.64
CA LEU A 272 16.86 -27.51 29.53
C LEU A 272 16.56 -26.84 30.88
N LYS A 273 15.95 -27.56 31.84
CA LYS A 273 15.73 -27.05 33.19
C LYS A 273 17.05 -26.83 33.94
N GLU A 274 18.05 -27.68 33.67
CA GLU A 274 19.34 -27.63 34.35
C GLU A 274 20.34 -26.71 33.64
N ASN A 275 20.35 -26.71 32.30
CA ASN A 275 21.45 -26.13 31.51
C ASN A 275 21.04 -24.91 30.65
N SER A 276 19.76 -24.66 30.37
CA SER A 276 19.27 -23.51 29.57
C SER A 276 19.97 -23.26 28.21
N HIS A 277 20.53 -24.31 27.60
CA HIS A 277 21.13 -24.26 26.26
C HIS A 277 20.93 -25.60 25.52
N CYS A 278 21.16 -25.62 24.22
CA CYS A 278 21.09 -26.82 23.40
C CYS A 278 22.32 -27.72 23.63
N PRO A 279 22.16 -29.04 23.88
CA PRO A 279 23.28 -29.94 24.16
C PRO A 279 24.23 -30.14 22.96
N VAL A 280 23.75 -29.96 21.73
CA VAL A 280 24.52 -30.20 20.50
C VAL A 280 25.10 -28.91 19.92
N SER A 281 24.26 -27.88 19.79
CA SER A 281 24.67 -26.60 19.18
C SER A 281 25.20 -25.56 20.19
N LYS A 282 25.00 -25.79 21.50
CA LYS A 282 25.28 -24.84 22.59
C LYS A 282 24.59 -23.48 22.46
N LEU A 283 23.58 -23.37 21.60
CA LEU A 283 22.75 -22.17 21.47
C LEU A 283 21.84 -22.00 22.71
N PRO A 284 21.60 -20.77 23.18
CA PRO A 284 20.71 -20.52 24.32
C PRO A 284 19.29 -20.99 23.99
N ALA A 285 18.68 -21.77 24.87
CA ALA A 285 17.38 -22.36 24.62
C ALA A 285 16.61 -22.60 25.93
N THR A 286 15.30 -22.39 25.89
CA THR A 286 14.41 -22.52 27.05
C THR A 286 13.33 -23.58 26.80
N SER A 287 12.59 -23.97 27.84
CA SER A 287 11.48 -24.92 27.70
C SER A 287 10.37 -24.44 26.76
N ASN A 288 10.26 -23.12 26.52
CA ASN A 288 9.30 -22.54 25.59
C ASN A 288 9.66 -22.79 24.12
N ASP A 289 10.91 -23.16 23.84
CA ASP A 289 11.40 -23.43 22.48
C ASP A 289 11.19 -24.89 22.05
N LEU A 290 10.55 -25.69 22.90
CA LEU A 290 10.23 -27.09 22.65
C LEU A 290 8.93 -27.23 21.87
N ILE A 291 9.00 -27.87 20.71
CA ILE A 291 7.83 -28.20 19.89
C ILE A 291 7.71 -29.73 19.83
N ARG A 292 6.57 -30.25 20.29
CA ARG A 292 6.27 -31.68 20.19
C ARG A 292 5.91 -32.03 18.74
N ILE A 293 6.49 -33.09 18.23
CA ILE A 293 6.15 -33.65 16.93
C ILE A 293 5.16 -34.79 17.19
N PHE A 294 3.99 -34.69 16.57
CA PHE A 294 3.01 -35.76 16.52
C PHE A 294 3.13 -36.40 15.15
N ALA A 295 3.80 -37.55 15.07
CA ALA A 295 3.76 -38.35 13.86
C ALA A 295 2.34 -38.93 13.75
N ASN A 296 1.66 -38.69 12.63
CA ASN A 296 0.45 -39.44 12.30
C ASN A 296 0.91 -40.87 12.06
N THR A 297 0.64 -41.76 13.01
CA THR A 297 0.69 -43.19 12.75
C THR A 297 -0.49 -43.50 11.84
N GLU A 298 -0.24 -43.68 10.55
CA GLU A 298 -1.18 -44.36 9.64
C GLU A 298 -1.50 -45.77 10.14
#